data_AF-A0A5J4QHK4-F1
#
_entry.id   AF-A0A5J4QHK4-F1
#
_cell.length_a   1.000
_cell.length_b   1.000
_cell.length_c   1.000
_cell.angle_alpha   90.00
_cell.angle_beta   90.00
_cell.angle_gamma   90.00
#
_symmetry.space_group_name_H-M   'P 1'
#
loop_
_entity.id
_entity.type
_entity.pdbx_description
1 polymer ?
#
loop_
_entity_poly.entity_id
_entity_poly.type
_entity_poly.pdbx_seq_one_letter_code
_entity_poly.pdbx_strand_id
1 'polypeptide(L)'
;MNNETQLDATALITPEILQAVKNLQQPDYVPMLIRHLEEMLDFFIEDICTDLSNDQKLEYIQILHSTQKSLQPFSVEDRSEE
;
A
#
# COMPACT_ATOMS: atom_id res chain seq x y z
N MET A 1 41.21 -12.79 -1.98
CA MET A 1 40.01 -13.37 -2.61
C MET A 1 38.80 -12.68 -2.00
N ASN A 2 38.07 -11.98 -2.86
CA ASN A 2 36.71 -11.40 -2.82
C ASN A 2 36.10 -10.98 -1.47
N ASN A 3 36.20 -9.68 -1.18
CA ASN A 3 35.20 -8.94 -0.41
C ASN A 3 34.36 -8.08 -1.37
N GLU A 4 33.80 -8.67 -2.42
CA GLU A 4 32.98 -7.98 -3.44
C GLU A 4 31.47 -8.15 -3.16
N THR A 5 31.02 -7.95 -1.92
CA THR A 5 29.57 -7.96 -1.67
C THR A 5 29.20 -7.12 -0.45
N GLN A 6 29.50 -5.82 -0.47
CA GLN A 6 28.97 -4.93 0.58
C GLN A 6 28.89 -3.44 0.21
N LEU A 7 28.82 -3.10 -1.07
CA LEU A 7 28.87 -1.71 -1.52
C LEU A 7 27.88 -1.46 -2.67
N ASP A 8 26.62 -1.89 -2.50
CA ASP A 8 25.56 -1.46 -3.43
C ASP A 8 24.12 -1.51 -2.88
N ALA A 9 23.89 -2.02 -1.67
CA ALA A 9 22.55 -1.92 -1.04
C ALA A 9 22.22 -0.48 -0.59
N THR A 10 23.23 0.38 -0.46
CA THR A 10 23.09 1.78 -0.02
C THR A 10 22.85 2.73 -1.19
N ALA A 11 22.94 2.26 -2.44
CA ALA A 11 23.07 3.13 -3.61
C ALA A 11 21.75 3.70 -4.18
N LEU A 12 20.57 3.44 -3.61
CA LEU A 12 19.31 3.94 -4.19
C LEU A 12 18.18 4.22 -3.20
N ILE A 13 18.46 4.36 -1.90
CA ILE A 13 17.42 4.81 -0.97
C ILE A 13 17.31 6.33 -1.09
N THR A 14 16.39 6.80 -1.94
CA THR A 14 16.08 8.23 -2.04
C THR A 14 15.34 8.72 -0.79
N PRO A 15 15.36 10.02 -0.49
CA PRO A 15 14.59 10.59 0.62
C PRO A 15 13.09 10.21 0.57
N GLU A 16 12.53 10.08 -0.63
CA GLU A 16 11.14 9.68 -0.86
C GLU A 16 10.89 8.23 -0.43
N ILE A 17 11.82 7.32 -0.73
CA ILE A 17 11.75 5.91 -0.28
C ILE A 17 11.86 5.84 1.24
N LEU A 18 12.77 6.60 1.85
CA LEU A 18 12.88 6.69 3.31
C LEU A 18 11.59 7.20 3.96
N GLN A 19 10.98 8.23 3.37
CA GLN A 19 9.74 8.79 3.88
C GLN A 19 8.56 7.82 3.72
N ALA A 20 8.48 7.11 2.59
CA ALA A 20 7.47 6.08 2.37
C ALA A 20 7.58 4.95 3.39
N VAL A 21 8.80 4.47 3.67
CA VAL A 21 9.05 3.45 4.70
C VAL A 21 8.67 3.97 6.09
N LYS A 22 9.04 5.21 6.44
CA LYS A 22 8.67 5.81 7.72
C LYS A 22 7.16 5.93 7.90
N ASN A 23 6.43 6.29 6.84
CA ASN A 23 4.99 6.38 6.86
C ASN A 23 4.36 4.99 7.06
N LEU A 24 4.84 3.98 6.33
CA LEU A 24 4.38 2.59 6.49
C LEU A 24 4.60 2.06 7.92
N GLN A 25 5.60 2.56 8.63
CA GLN A 25 5.89 2.21 10.02
C GLN A 25 5.07 3.01 11.06
N GLN A 26 4.29 4.01 10.64
CA GLN A 26 3.41 4.71 11.57
C GLN A 26 2.24 3.82 11.96
N PRO A 27 1.85 3.77 13.25
CA PRO A 27 0.60 3.16 13.66
C PRO A 27 -0.56 3.72 12.85
N ASP A 28 -1.53 2.87 12.54
CA ASP A 28 -2.74 3.21 11.79
C ASP A 28 -2.55 3.69 10.33
N TYR A 29 -1.33 3.96 9.85
CA TYR A 29 -1.14 4.45 8.48
C TYR A 29 -1.57 3.44 7.41
N VAL A 30 -1.21 2.16 7.59
CA VAL A 30 -1.62 1.09 6.66
C VAL A 30 -3.13 0.84 6.72
N PRO A 31 -3.77 0.68 7.90
CA PRO A 31 -5.23 0.65 8.01
C PRO A 31 -5.94 1.86 7.39
N MET A 32 -5.46 3.07 7.63
CA MET A 32 -5.99 4.31 7.05
C MET A 32 -5.88 4.30 5.52
N LEU A 33 -4.75 3.83 4.97
CA LEU A 33 -4.54 3.73 3.53
C LEU A 33 -5.50 2.73 2.89
N ILE A 34 -5.72 1.58 3.55
CA ILE A 34 -6.70 0.57 3.12
C ILE A 34 -8.10 1.17 3.04
N ARG A 35 -8.55 1.86 4.11
CA ARG A 35 -9.87 2.51 4.13
C ARG A 35 -10.03 3.55 3.01
N HIS A 36 -9.02 4.38 2.77
CA HIS A 36 -9.07 5.38 1.70
C HIS A 36 -9.17 4.74 0.31
N LEU A 37 -8.49 3.61 0.09
CA LEU A 37 -8.57 2.91 -1.19
C LEU A 37 -9.95 2.27 -1.41
N GLU A 38 -10.60 1.79 -0.35
CA GLU A 38 -12.00 1.33 -0.39
C GLU A 38 -12.96 2.49 -0.70
N GLU A 39 -12.85 3.59 0.04
CA GLU A 39 -13.68 4.80 -0.19
C GLU A 39 -13.54 5.34 -1.62
N MET A 40 -12.32 5.35 -2.17
CA MET A 40 -12.11 5.74 -3.56
C MET A 40 -12.78 4.78 -4.53
N LEU A 41 -12.73 3.48 -4.28
CA LEU A 41 -13.37 2.51 -5.18
C LEU A 41 -14.88 2.56 -5.12
N ASP A 42 -15.47 2.71 -3.94
CA ASP A 42 -16.91 2.91 -3.79
C ASP A 42 -17.34 4.16 -4.57
N PHE A 43 -16.62 5.27 -4.40
CA PHE A 43 -16.86 6.49 -5.17
C PHE A 43 -16.70 6.31 -6.69
N PHE A 44 -15.67 5.61 -7.16
CA PHE A 44 -15.47 5.38 -8.59
C PHE A 44 -16.53 4.45 -9.19
N ILE A 45 -16.91 3.38 -8.47
CA ILE A 45 -17.87 2.38 -8.92
C ILE A 45 -19.30 2.94 -8.93
N GLU A 46 -19.65 3.78 -7.97
CA GLU A 46 -21.01 4.31 -7.78
C GLU A 46 -21.25 5.66 -8.48
N ASP A 47 -20.32 6.62 -8.40
CA ASP A 47 -20.58 8.02 -8.78
C ASP A 47 -19.96 8.47 -10.12
N ILE A 48 -18.80 7.94 -10.52
CA ILE A 48 -18.06 8.45 -11.69
C ILE A 48 -18.14 7.50 -12.89
N CYS A 49 -18.03 6.19 -12.65
CA CYS A 49 -17.88 5.22 -13.73
C CYS A 49 -19.12 4.32 -13.89
N THR A 50 -20.27 4.93 -14.16
CA THR A 50 -21.47 4.21 -14.61
C THR A 50 -21.23 3.44 -15.91
N ASP A 51 -20.23 3.86 -16.69
CA ASP A 51 -19.91 3.32 -18.02
C ASP A 51 -18.92 2.15 -17.99
N LEU A 52 -18.34 1.81 -16.83
CA LEU A 52 -17.48 0.63 -16.72
C LEU A 52 -18.29 -0.65 -16.84
N SER A 53 -17.79 -1.60 -17.61
CA SER A 53 -18.35 -2.94 -17.65
C SER A 53 -18.18 -3.63 -16.30
N ASN A 54 -19.03 -4.61 -16.02
CA ASN A 54 -18.92 -5.42 -14.80
C ASN A 54 -17.55 -6.11 -14.67
N ASP A 55 -16.93 -6.49 -15.78
CA ASP A 55 -15.61 -7.13 -15.78
C ASP A 55 -14.50 -6.15 -15.34
N GLN A 56 -14.57 -4.89 -15.79
CA GLN A 56 -13.61 -3.86 -15.36
C GLN A 56 -13.80 -3.49 -13.89
N LYS A 57 -15.05 -3.41 -13.42
CA LYS A 57 -15.34 -3.22 -11.99
C LYS A 57 -14.76 -4.36 -11.15
N LEU A 58 -14.92 -5.60 -11.61
CA LEU A 58 -14.35 -6.78 -10.96
C LEU A 58 -12.81 -6.75 -10.93
N GLU A 59 -12.17 -6.34 -12.03
CA GLU A 59 -10.71 -6.19 -12.10
C GLU A 59 -10.20 -5.18 -11.06
N TYR A 60 -10.85 -4.02 -10.91
CA TYR A 60 -10.47 -3.03 -9.91
C TYR A 60 -10.61 -3.52 -8.47
N ILE A 61 -11.70 -4.24 -8.16
CA ILE A 61 -11.89 -4.88 -6.86
C ILE A 61 -10.78 -5.89 -6.57
N GLN A 62 -10.40 -6.69 -7.58
CA GLN A 62 -9.31 -7.66 -7.43
C GLN A 62 -7.95 -6.99 -7.20
N ILE A 63 -7.66 -5.90 -7.92
CA ILE A 63 -6.44 -5.12 -7.72
C ILE A 63 -6.41 -4.56 -6.30
N LEU A 64 -7.49 -3.96 -5.81
CA LEU A 64 -7.57 -3.46 -4.44
C LEU A 64 -7.28 -4.55 -3.42
N HIS A 65 -7.96 -5.69 -3.52
CA HIS A 65 -7.77 -6.78 -2.56
C HIS A 65 -6.33 -7.31 -2.58
N SER A 66 -5.71 -7.36 -3.76
CA SER A 66 -4.29 -7.69 -3.90
C SER A 66 -3.40 -6.66 -3.20
N THR A 67 -3.66 -5.36 -3.42
CA THR A 67 -2.93 -4.26 -2.77
C THR A 67 -3.08 -4.29 -1.24
N GLN A 68 -4.29 -4.48 -0.72
CA GLN A 68 -4.53 -4.63 0.72
C GLN A 68 -3.73 -5.78 1.32
N LYS A 69 -3.74 -6.95 0.65
CA LYS A 69 -2.95 -8.11 1.06
C LYS A 69 -1.44 -7.86 1.03
N SER A 70 -0.95 -7.12 0.04
CA SER A 70 0.46 -6.73 -0.03
C SER A 70 0.86 -5.70 1.02
N LEU A 71 -0.07 -4.89 1.51
CA LEU A 71 0.16 -3.88 2.54
C LEU A 71 0.10 -4.44 3.97
N GLN A 72 -0.66 -5.50 4.21
CA GLN A 72 -0.82 -6.12 5.54
C GLN A 72 0.50 -6.38 6.30
N PRO A 73 1.58 -6.92 5.69
CA PRO A 73 2.85 -7.15 6.39
C PRO A 73 3.53 -5.89 6.94
N PHE A 74 3.14 -4.72 6.45
CA PHE A 74 3.65 -3.43 6.90
C PHE A 74 2.76 -2.78 7.96
N SER A 75 1.58 -3.34 8.24
CA SER A 75 0.68 -2.81 9.26
C SER A 75 1.33 -2.90 10.64
N VAL A 76 1.55 -1.75 11.26
CA VAL A 76 1.97 -1.67 12.65
C VAL A 76 0.71 -1.68 13.51
N GLU A 77 0.49 -2.78 14.21
CA GLU A 77 -0.57 -2.87 15.23
C GLU A 77 -0.30 -1.81 16.30
N ASP A 78 -1.37 -1.10 16.67
CA ASP A 78 -1.32 -0.17 17.78
C ASP A 78 -1.11 -0.98 19.07
N ARG A 79 0.11 -0.93 19.65
CA ARG A 79 0.41 -1.59 20.93
C ARG A 79 -0.19 -0.84 22.12
N SER A 80 -1.33 -0.20 21.92
CA SER A 80 -2.13 0.44 22.96
C SER A 80 -3.03 -0.60 23.65
N GLU A 81 -2.46 -1.74 24.04
CA GLU A 81 -3.04 -2.67 25.01
C GLU A 81 -1.89 -3.16 25.91
N GLU A 82 -1.67 -2.45 27.02
CA GLU A 82 -1.08 -2.98 28.26
C GLU A 82 -2.11 -3.81 29.03
#